data_AF-A0A966Z561-F1
#
_entry.id   AF-A0A966Z561-F1
#
_cell.length_a   1.000
_cell.length_b   1.000
_cell.length_c   1.000
_cell.angle_alpha   90.00
_cell.angle_beta   90.00
_cell.angle_gamma   90.00
#
_symmetry.space_group_name_H-M   'P 1'
#
loop_
_entity.id
_entity.type
_entity.pdbx_description
1 polymer ?
#
loop_
_entity_poly.entity_id
_entity_poly.type
_entity_poly.pdbx_seq_one_letter_code
_entity_poly.pdbx_strand_id
1 'polypeptide(L)'
;REAQSLSFPVTMLVILSIAVMTAAVANPTGPIAVWGSIIPFSSPIVMMARIPYGVPGTVPLWQLGLSMALLIVGSFFTVWFAGKIYRTGILMYGKKVTWKEMIRWAFTKG
;
A
#
# COMPACT_ATOMS: atom_id res chain seq x y z
N ARG A 1 12.78 -20.15 6.72
CA ARG A 1 13.25 -19.89 5.34
C ARG A 1 12.13 -19.42 4.39
N GLU A 2 10.86 -19.82 4.57
CA GLU A 2 9.74 -19.33 3.72
C GLU A 2 9.28 -17.89 4.01
N ALA A 3 9.51 -17.34 5.20
CA ALA A 3 9.20 -15.92 5.47
C ALA A 3 10.05 -14.95 4.62
N GLN A 4 11.27 -15.33 4.23
CA GLN A 4 12.18 -14.49 3.46
C GLN A 4 11.76 -14.37 1.99
N SER A 5 11.10 -15.39 1.41
CA SER A 5 10.51 -15.29 0.07
C SER A 5 9.25 -14.43 0.06
N LEU A 6 8.52 -14.35 1.18
CA LEU A 6 7.40 -13.42 1.36
C LEU A 6 7.88 -11.97 1.58
N SER A 7 9.09 -11.76 2.08
CA SER A 7 9.69 -10.42 2.21
C SER A 7 10.14 -9.84 0.86
N PHE A 8 10.43 -10.67 -0.15
CA PHE A 8 10.94 -10.22 -1.46
C PHE A 8 9.96 -9.33 -2.24
N PRO A 9 8.66 -9.66 -2.35
CA PRO A 9 7.67 -8.74 -2.95
C PRO A 9 7.56 -7.41 -2.20
N VAL A 10 7.68 -7.43 -0.87
CA VAL A 10 7.56 -6.24 -0.04
C VAL A 10 8.75 -5.30 -0.26
N THR A 11 9.97 -5.84 -0.27
CA THR A 11 11.16 -5.02 -0.55
C THR A 11 11.18 -4.49 -1.97
N MET A 12 10.68 -5.23 -2.96
CA MET A 12 10.51 -4.75 -4.33
C MET A 12 9.57 -3.53 -4.40
N LEU A 13 8.44 -3.57 -3.68
CA LEU A 13 7.53 -2.42 -3.57
C LEU A 13 8.20 -1.20 -2.93
N VAL A 14 9.05 -1.40 -1.93
CA VAL A 14 9.81 -0.31 -1.29
C VAL A 14 10.80 0.32 -2.28
N ILE A 15 11.54 -0.50 -3.04
CA ILE A 15 12.49 -0.02 -4.06
C ILE A 15 11.76 0.83 -5.11
N LEU A 16 10.62 0.37 -5.61
CA LEU A 16 9.79 1.14 -6.54
C LEU A 16 9.31 2.47 -5.93
N SER A 17 8.93 2.46 -4.65
CA SER A 17 8.48 3.67 -3.96
C SER A 17 9.59 4.71 -3.84
N ILE A 18 10.83 4.28 -3.62
CA ILE A 18 12.02 5.15 -3.59
C ILE A 18 12.31 5.72 -4.99
N ALA A 19 12.14 4.93 -6.06
CA ALA A 19 12.29 5.42 -7.43
C ALA A 19 11.23 6.47 -7.80
N VAL A 20 9.98 6.30 -7.33
CA VAL A 20 8.92 7.31 -7.51
C VAL A 20 9.20 8.57 -6.68
N MET A 21 9.82 8.42 -5.51
CA MET A 21 10.23 9.54 -4.66
C MET A 21 11.23 10.45 -5.37
N THR A 22 12.25 9.92 -6.05
CA THR A 22 13.22 10.76 -6.78
C THR A 22 12.57 11.55 -7.91
N ALA A 23 11.61 10.96 -8.61
CA ALA A 23 10.79 11.66 -9.60
C ALA A 23 9.87 12.72 -8.97
N ALA A 24 9.34 12.46 -7.79
CA ALA A 24 8.50 13.41 -7.04
C ALA A 24 9.30 14.59 -6.47
N VAL A 25 10.55 14.38 -6.07
CA VAL A 25 11.49 15.45 -5.66
C VAL A 25 11.81 16.36 -6.84
N ALA A 26 12.02 15.79 -8.04
CA ALA A 26 12.27 16.56 -9.25
C ALA A 26 11.05 17.35 -9.74
N ASN A 27 9.83 16.79 -9.64
CA ASN A 27 8.58 17.45 -10.02
C ASN A 27 7.48 17.24 -8.96
N PRO A 28 7.46 18.05 -7.88
CA PRO A 28 6.56 17.85 -6.73
C PRO A 28 5.06 18.01 -7.03
N THR A 29 4.73 18.70 -8.12
CA THR A 29 3.34 18.91 -8.60
C THR A 29 2.97 17.98 -9.74
N GLY A 30 3.90 17.16 -10.23
CA GLY A 30 3.70 16.29 -11.38
C GLY A 30 2.70 15.16 -11.10
N PRO A 31 2.07 14.58 -12.14
CA PRO A 31 1.12 13.48 -12.00
C PRO A 31 1.70 12.29 -11.24
N ILE A 32 2.98 11.96 -11.49
CA ILE A 32 3.69 10.85 -10.83
C ILE A 32 3.81 11.08 -9.31
N ALA A 33 4.07 12.33 -8.89
CA ALA A 33 4.15 12.70 -7.48
C ALA A 33 2.77 12.61 -6.81
N VAL A 34 1.70 13.04 -7.51
CA VAL A 34 0.32 12.95 -7.01
C VAL A 34 -0.12 11.49 -6.86
N TRP A 35 0.03 10.68 -7.89
CA TRP A 35 -0.36 9.26 -7.86
C TRP A 35 0.50 8.45 -6.88
N GLY A 36 1.81 8.75 -6.79
CA GLY A 36 2.70 8.13 -5.82
C GLY A 36 2.33 8.44 -4.35
N SER A 37 1.74 9.62 -4.09
CA SER A 37 1.21 10.00 -2.77
C SER A 37 -0.14 9.37 -2.43
N ILE A 38 -0.89 8.88 -3.42
CA ILE A 38 -2.23 8.29 -3.24
C ILE A 38 -2.13 6.79 -2.92
N ILE A 39 -1.15 6.10 -3.52
CA ILE A 39 -0.99 4.65 -3.32
C ILE A 39 -0.51 4.39 -1.88
N PRO A 40 -1.24 3.62 -1.05
CA PRO A 40 -0.97 3.51 0.40
C PRO A 40 0.46 3.05 0.75
N PHE A 41 1.05 2.18 -0.05
CA PHE A 41 2.39 1.64 0.24
C PHE A 41 3.53 2.59 -0.13
N SER A 42 3.35 3.43 -1.15
CA SER A 42 4.34 4.43 -1.57
C SER A 42 4.07 5.82 -0.97
N SER A 43 2.84 6.07 -0.53
CA SER A 43 2.35 7.32 0.03
C SER A 43 3.23 7.88 1.16
N PRO A 44 3.59 7.14 2.21
CA PRO A 44 4.37 7.71 3.31
C PRO A 44 5.79 8.11 2.87
N ILE A 45 6.35 7.48 1.84
CA ILE A 45 7.68 7.81 1.31
C ILE A 45 7.58 9.04 0.40
N VAL A 46 6.65 9.02 -0.55
CA VAL A 46 6.51 10.06 -1.58
C VAL A 46 5.91 11.35 -1.00
N MET A 47 4.98 11.26 -0.06
CA MET A 47 4.38 12.44 0.57
C MET A 47 5.37 13.15 1.50
N MET A 48 6.21 12.41 2.24
CA MET A 48 7.30 12.99 3.04
C MET A 48 8.31 13.73 2.17
N ALA A 49 8.53 13.29 0.93
CA ALA A 49 9.38 13.99 -0.02
C ALA A 49 8.72 15.26 -0.60
N ARG A 50 7.38 15.40 -0.55
CA ARG A 50 6.65 16.57 -1.10
C ARG A 50 6.38 17.65 -0.06
N ILE A 51 6.24 17.32 1.22
CA ILE A 51 5.98 18.26 2.32
C ILE A 51 6.99 19.44 2.37
N PRO A 52 8.31 19.23 2.18
CA PRO A 52 9.29 20.32 2.21
C PRO A 52 9.14 21.35 1.07
N TYR A 53 8.45 20.99 -0.01
CA TYR A 53 8.26 21.85 -1.19
C TYR A 53 7.04 22.78 -1.08
N GLY A 54 6.31 22.78 0.05
CA GLY A 54 5.33 23.81 0.38
C GLY A 54 3.89 23.32 0.56
N VAL A 55 3.44 23.28 1.82
CA VAL A 55 2.01 23.18 2.18
C VAL A 55 1.59 24.57 2.69
N PRO A 56 0.61 25.30 2.09
CA PRO A 56 -0.43 24.86 1.16
C PRO A 56 -0.20 25.25 -0.34
N GLY A 57 0.99 25.75 -0.71
CA GLY A 57 1.25 26.29 -2.05
C GLY A 57 1.38 25.25 -3.17
N THR A 58 2.10 24.14 -2.94
CA THR A 58 2.39 23.12 -3.96
C THR A 58 1.62 21.82 -3.73
N VAL A 59 1.20 21.55 -2.49
CA VAL A 59 0.33 20.42 -2.13
C VAL A 59 -0.95 20.94 -1.50
N PRO A 60 -2.11 20.82 -2.16
CA PRO A 60 -3.40 21.18 -1.58
C PRO A 60 -3.65 20.39 -0.28
N LEU A 61 -4.15 21.06 0.76
CA LEU A 61 -4.48 20.42 2.05
C LEU A 61 -5.43 19.21 1.90
N TRP A 62 -6.29 19.23 0.87
CA TRP A 62 -7.17 18.11 0.55
C TRP A 62 -6.41 16.88 0.03
N GLN A 63 -5.30 17.03 -0.70
CA GLN A 63 -4.46 15.89 -1.11
C GLN A 63 -3.79 15.24 0.10
N LEU A 64 -3.39 16.05 1.10
CA LEU A 64 -2.86 15.53 2.36
C LEU A 64 -3.93 14.76 3.13
N GLY A 65 -5.11 15.36 3.32
CA GLY A 65 -6.25 14.69 3.96
C GLY A 65 -6.65 13.39 3.25
N LEU A 66 -6.70 13.40 1.92
CA LEU A 66 -7.06 12.22 1.10
C LEU A 66 -5.99 11.12 1.20
N SER A 67 -4.70 11.46 1.18
CA SER A 67 -3.63 10.49 1.40
C SER A 67 -3.70 9.84 2.79
N MET A 68 -3.96 10.64 3.83
CA MET A 68 -4.12 10.12 5.20
C MET A 68 -5.35 9.23 5.32
N ALA A 69 -6.48 9.64 4.76
CA ALA A 69 -7.69 8.84 4.74
C ALA A 69 -7.48 7.51 4.00
N LEU A 70 -6.82 7.52 2.84
CA LEU A 70 -6.47 6.30 2.09
C LEU A 70 -5.50 5.39 2.85
N LEU A 71 -4.53 5.96 3.58
CA LEU A 71 -3.63 5.17 4.42
C LEU A 71 -4.38 4.46 5.54
N ILE A 72 -5.26 5.17 6.24
CA ILE A 72 -6.07 4.62 7.31
C ILE A 72 -7.01 3.55 6.76
N VAL A 73 -7.79 3.88 5.73
CA VAL A 73 -8.73 2.94 5.10
C VAL A 73 -8.00 1.74 4.51
N GLY A 74 -6.87 1.94 3.84
CA GLY A 74 -6.06 0.87 3.26
C GLY A 74 -5.47 -0.05 4.32
N SER A 75 -5.03 0.50 5.46
CA SER A 75 -4.53 -0.28 6.59
C SER A 75 -5.65 -1.13 7.19
N PHE A 76 -6.81 -0.52 7.51
CA PHE A 76 -7.98 -1.26 8.02
C PHE A 76 -8.48 -2.32 7.04
N PHE A 77 -8.54 -1.99 5.76
CA PHE A 77 -8.92 -2.93 4.71
C PHE A 77 -7.97 -4.13 4.66
N THR A 78 -6.65 -3.90 4.70
CA THR A 78 -5.65 -4.96 4.63
C THR A 78 -5.71 -5.85 5.88
N VAL A 79 -5.85 -5.26 7.07
CA VAL A 79 -6.01 -6.01 8.33
C VAL A 79 -7.29 -6.84 8.33
N TRP A 80 -8.41 -6.26 7.91
CA TRP A 80 -9.69 -6.97 7.77
C TRP A 80 -9.59 -8.12 6.77
N PHE A 81 -8.97 -7.88 5.61
CA PHE A 81 -8.78 -8.87 4.55
C PHE A 81 -7.89 -10.02 5.03
N ALA A 82 -6.76 -9.71 5.68
CA ALA A 82 -5.86 -10.71 6.27
C ALA A 82 -6.57 -11.55 7.35
N GLY A 83 -7.35 -10.91 8.23
CA GLY A 83 -8.14 -11.59 9.26
C GLY A 83 -9.21 -12.52 8.68
N LYS A 84 -9.88 -12.10 7.60
CA LYS A 84 -10.88 -12.93 6.91
C LYS A 84 -10.26 -14.17 6.25
N ILE A 85 -9.10 -14.02 5.62
CA ILE A 85 -8.34 -15.15 5.08
C ILE A 85 -7.88 -16.08 6.19
N TYR A 86 -7.35 -15.55 7.30
CA TYR A 86 -6.89 -16.36 8.44
C TYR A 86 -8.01 -17.20 9.04
N ARG A 87 -9.18 -16.61 9.27
CA ARG A 87 -10.35 -17.31 9.83
C ARG A 87 -10.84 -18.45 8.93
N THR A 88 -10.74 -18.29 7.60
CA THR A 88 -11.15 -19.33 6.65
C THR A 88 -10.04 -20.37 6.43
N GLY A 89 -8.78 -19.93 6.47
CA GLY A 89 -7.60 -20.77 6.23
C GLY A 89 -7.23 -21.68 7.39
N ILE A 90 -7.55 -21.32 8.64
CA ILE A 90 -7.22 -22.14 9.83
C ILE A 90 -7.85 -23.53 9.82
N LEU A 91 -8.93 -23.73 9.07
CA LEU A 91 -9.62 -25.02 8.90
C LEU A 91 -8.97 -25.91 7.83
N MET A 92 -7.97 -25.42 7.09
CA MET A 92 -7.31 -26.17 6.02
C MET A 92 -5.93 -26.68 6.47
N TYR A 93 -5.90 -27.87 7.04
CA TYR A 93 -4.67 -28.62 7.26
C TYR A 93 -4.35 -29.51 6.03
N GLY A 94 -3.17 -29.33 5.44
CA GLY A 94 -2.59 -30.29 4.49
C GLY A 94 -2.77 -30.03 2.99
N LYS A 95 -3.48 -28.97 2.57
CA LYS A 95 -3.64 -28.62 1.14
C LYS A 95 -2.78 -27.40 0.77
N LYS A 96 -2.06 -27.46 -0.36
CA LYS A 96 -1.29 -26.31 -0.89
C LYS A 96 -2.26 -25.20 -1.29
N VAL A 97 -2.34 -24.16 -0.47
CA VAL A 97 -3.21 -22.99 -0.69
C VAL A 97 -2.76 -22.26 -1.95
N THR A 98 -3.65 -22.15 -2.93
CA THR A 98 -3.38 -21.43 -4.19
C THR A 98 -3.91 -20.01 -4.12
N TRP A 99 -3.26 -19.03 -4.77
CA TRP A 99 -3.71 -17.63 -4.83
C TRP A 99 -5.19 -17.45 -5.19
N LYS A 100 -5.70 -18.31 -6.08
CA LYS A 100 -7.10 -18.32 -6.51
C LYS A 100 -8.08 -18.71 -5.39
N GLU A 101 -7.67 -19.64 -4.51
CA GLU A 101 -8.47 -20.07 -3.35
C GLU A 101 -8.47 -18.98 -2.26
N MET A 102 -7.34 -18.31 -2.03
CA MET A 102 -7.24 -17.19 -1.09
C MET A 102 -8.17 -16.03 -1.46
N ILE A 103 -8.15 -15.62 -2.73
CA ILE A 103 -9.04 -14.57 -3.25
C ILE A 103 -10.50 -15.03 -3.12
N ARG A 104 -10.80 -16.29 -3.46
CA ARG A 104 -12.15 -16.84 -3.30
C ARG A 104 -12.61 -16.71 -1.85
N TRP A 105 -11.83 -17.14 -0.86
CA TRP A 105 -12.20 -17.02 0.57
C TRP A 105 -12.35 -15.57 1.04
N ALA A 106 -11.56 -14.65 0.50
CA ALA A 106 -11.73 -13.24 0.81
C ALA A 106 -13.10 -12.72 0.36
N PHE A 107 -13.67 -13.26 -0.73
CA PHE A 107 -14.98 -12.88 -1.26
C PHE A 107 -16.12 -13.83 -0.89
N THR A 108 -15.86 -15.05 -0.43
CA THR A 108 -16.90 -15.95 0.07
C THR A 108 -17.49 -15.33 1.34
N LYS A 109 -18.81 -15.13 1.34
CA LYS A 109 -19.58 -14.82 2.54
C LYS A 109 -19.54 -16.07 3.44
N GLY A 110 -19.06 -15.91 4.67
CA GLY A 110 -19.41 -16.84 5.74
C GLY A 110 -20.90 -16.74 6.02
#